data_AF-A0A377ZPS3-F1
#
_entry.id   AF-A0A377ZPS3-F1
#
_cell.length_a   1.000
_cell.length_b   1.000
_cell.length_c   1.000
_cell.angle_alpha   90.00
_cell.angle_beta   90.00
_cell.angle_gamma   90.00
#
_symmetry.space_group_name_H-M   'P 1'
#
loop_
_entity.id
_entity.type
_entity.pdbx_description
1 polymer ?
#
loop_
_entity_poly.entity_id
_entity_poly.type
_entity_poly.pdbx_seq_one_letter_code
_entity_poly.pdbx_strand_id
1 'polypeptide(L)' 'MPGAGRTRRAFCRKITDHLVVIDPRDYPLNGIDDAFRWIMAPCVVSTLLVDRLAAHFEHYTGHDLNIRRYYRQFDY' A
#
# COMPACT_ATOMS: atom_id res chain seq x y z
N MET A 1 5.05 4.89 -20.69
CA MET A 1 3.58 5.04 -20.78
C MET A 1 3.06 6.10 -19.80
N PRO A 2 3.14 7.41 -20.11
CA PRO A 2 2.62 8.47 -19.25
C PRO A 2 1.24 8.92 -19.75
N GLY A 3 0.15 8.35 -19.22
CA GLY A 3 -1.20 8.77 -19.63
C GLY A 3 -2.35 8.15 -18.83
N ALA A 4 -2.23 6.90 -18.42
CA ALA A 4 -3.35 6.16 -17.80
C ALA A 4 -3.67 6.57 -16.33
N GLY A 5 -2.73 7.18 -15.60
CA GLY A 5 -2.91 7.48 -14.17
C GLY A 5 -3.79 8.70 -13.85
N ARG A 6 -3.96 9.62 -14.80
CA ARG A 6 -4.60 10.92 -14.55
C ARG A 6 -6.14 10.83 -14.52
N THR A 7 -6.71 9.94 -15.34
CA THR A 7 -8.16 9.74 -15.46
C THR A 7 -8.77 8.98 -14.29
N ARG A 8 -8.12 7.92 -13.78
CA ARG A 8 -8.68 7.11 -12.67
C ARG A 8 -8.73 7.88 -11.34
N ARG A 9 -7.65 8.57 -10.96
CA ARG A 9 -7.63 9.40 -9.73
C ARG A 9 -8.68 10.53 -9.81
N ALA A 10 -8.76 11.23 -10.95
CA ALA A 10 -9.71 12.31 -11.15
C ALA A 10 -11.17 11.83 -11.13
N PHE A 11 -11.44 10.62 -11.63
CA PHE A 11 -12.76 10.00 -11.58
C PHE A 11 -13.15 9.63 -10.14
N CYS A 12 -12.31 8.93 -9.40
CA CYS A 12 -12.61 8.54 -8.02
C CYS A 12 -12.90 9.75 -7.12
N ARG A 13 -12.17 10.85 -7.29
CA ARG A 13 -12.41 12.12 -6.56
C ARG A 13 -13.80 12.73 -6.79
N LYS A 14 -14.48 12.39 -7.88
CA LYS A 14 -15.84 12.88 -8.16
C LYS A 14 -16.93 12.00 -7.54
N ILE A 15 -16.59 10.79 -7.09
CA ILE A 15 -17.56 9.76 -6.71
C ILE A 15 -17.49 9.43 -5.22
N THR A 16 -16.31 9.55 -4.60
CA THR A 16 -16.13 9.23 -3.19
C THR A 16 -15.30 10.29 -2.47
N ASP A 17 -15.71 10.56 -1.24
CA ASP A 17 -14.99 11.43 -0.30
C ASP A 17 -13.96 10.66 0.54
N HIS A 18 -13.90 9.33 0.41
CA HIS A 18 -12.99 8.45 1.17
C HIS A 18 -11.83 7.91 0.32
N LEU A 19 -11.37 8.69 -0.67
CA LEU A 19 -10.25 8.29 -1.51
C LEU A 19 -8.92 8.46 -0.78
N VAL A 20 -8.23 7.35 -0.51
CA VAL A 20 -6.81 7.34 -0.10
C VAL A 20 -5.93 6.96 -1.28
N VAL A 21 -4.88 7.75 -1.53
CA VAL A 21 -3.92 7.53 -2.61
C VAL A 21 -2.56 7.23 -2.00
N ILE A 22 -1.99 6.08 -2.35
CA ILE A 22 -0.60 5.74 -2.08
C ILE A 22 0.14 5.76 -3.42
N ASP A 23 1.03 6.74 -3.61
CA ASP A 23 1.86 6.85 -4.80
C ASP A 23 3.34 6.69 -4.40
N PRO A 24 4.04 5.63 -4.84
CA PRO A 24 5.46 5.44 -4.52
C PRO A 24 6.35 6.54 -5.12
N ARG A 25 5.84 7.38 -6.03
CA ARG A 25 6.56 8.55 -6.54
C ARG A 25 6.77 9.62 -5.49
N ASP A 26 5.95 9.66 -4.44
CA ASP A 26 6.03 10.67 -3.38
C ASP A 26 7.20 10.43 -2.41
N TYR A 27 7.93 9.31 -2.56
CA TYR A 27 8.99 8.88 -1.65
C TYR A 27 10.36 8.90 -2.36
N PRO A 28 11.32 9.75 -1.97
CA PRO A 28 12.61 9.81 -2.66
C PRO A 28 13.38 8.49 -2.52
N LEU A 29 14.00 8.04 -3.61
CA LEU A 29 14.90 6.88 -3.63
C LEU A 29 16.31 7.34 -4.00
N ASN A 30 16.94 8.09 -3.09
CA ASN A 30 18.27 8.65 -3.32
C ASN A 30 19.28 7.51 -3.53
N GLY A 31 20.11 7.63 -4.58
CA GLY A 31 21.10 6.61 -4.93
C GLY A 31 20.57 5.46 -5.79
N ILE A 32 19.31 5.50 -6.23
CA ILE A 32 18.73 4.56 -7.19
C ILE A 32 18.36 5.32 -8.46
N ASP A 33 18.85 4.85 -9.61
CA ASP A 33 18.50 5.47 -10.89
C ASP A 33 17.00 5.34 -11.18
N ASP A 34 16.42 6.39 -11.78
CA ASP A 34 15.00 6.43 -12.15
C ASP A 34 14.59 5.28 -13.07
N ALA A 35 15.53 4.72 -13.85
CA ALA A 35 15.33 3.55 -14.70
C ALA A 35 14.86 2.31 -13.91
N PHE A 36 15.27 2.18 -12.64
CA PHE A 36 14.90 1.06 -11.76
C PHE A 36 13.74 1.38 -10.82
N ARG A 37 13.33 2.65 -10.75
CA ARG A 37 12.32 3.11 -9.78
C ARG A 37 10.98 2.39 -9.93
N TRP A 38 10.58 2.00 -11.15
CA TRP A 38 9.36 1.24 -11.37
C TRP A 38 9.43 -0.19 -10.82
N ILE A 39 10.64 -0.78 -10.78
CA ILE A 39 10.91 -2.09 -10.17
C ILE A 39 10.88 -1.97 -8.65
N MET A 40 11.37 -0.85 -8.09
CA MET A 40 11.39 -0.59 -6.65
C MET A 40 10.05 -0.11 -6.09
N ALA A 41 9.13 0.38 -6.94
CA ALA A 41 7.84 0.91 -6.52
C ALA A 41 7.01 -0.08 -5.66
N PRO A 42 6.93 -1.39 -5.97
CA PRO A 42 6.26 -2.36 -5.10
C PRO A 42 6.93 -2.52 -3.74
N CYS A 43 8.26 -2.43 -3.65
CA CYS A 43 8.98 -2.50 -2.38
C CYS A 43 8.64 -1.32 -1.48
N VAL A 44 8.62 -0.10 -2.03
CA VAL A 44 8.18 1.11 -1.31
C VAL A 44 6.77 0.93 -0.77
N VAL A 45 5.84 0.48 -1.62
CA VAL A 45 4.44 0.27 -1.21
C VAL A 45 4.32 -0.83 -0.15
N SER A 46 5.12 -1.91 -0.26
CA SER A 46 5.14 -2.98 0.74
C SER A 46 5.52 -2.46 2.13
N THR A 47 6.59 -1.66 2.23
CA THR A 47 7.01 -1.06 3.51
C THR A 47 5.94 -0.14 4.10
N LEU A 48 5.21 0.61 3.27
CA LEU A 48 4.12 1.48 3.74
C LEU A 48 2.92 0.67 4.24
N LEU A 49 2.52 -0.38 3.50
CA LEU A 49 1.29 -1.12 3.75
C LEU A 49 1.45 -2.24 4.77
N VAL A 50 2.43 -3.12 4.54
CA VAL A 50 2.58 -4.37 5.29
C VAL A 50 3.12 -4.11 6.69
N ASP A 51 3.90 -3.04 6.85
CA ASP A 51 4.53 -2.70 8.11
C ASP A 51 3.77 -1.55 8.81
N ARG A 52 3.86 -0.33 8.27
CA ARG A 52 3.30 0.85 8.97
C ARG A 52 1.78 0.83 9.06
N LEU A 53 1.08 0.68 7.94
CA LEU A 53 -0.38 0.72 7.94
C LEU A 53 -0.97 -0.46 8.73
N ALA A 54 -0.42 -1.66 8.59
CA ALA A 54 -0.85 -2.82 9.35
C ALA A 54 -0.74 -2.59 10.87
N ALA A 55 0.38 -2.06 11.36
CA ALA A 55 0.57 -1.75 12.78
C ALA A 55 -0.45 -0.72 13.31
N HIS A 56 -0.76 0.31 12.51
CA HIS A 56 -1.80 1.27 12.89
C HIS A 56 -3.20 0.63 12.92
N PHE A 57 -3.53 -0.23 11.96
CA PHE A 57 -4.80 -0.96 11.97
C PHE A 57 -4.91 -1.90 13.17
N GLU A 58 -3.85 -2.64 13.50
CA GLU A 58 -3.77 -3.47 14.71
C GLU A 58 -4.06 -2.65 15.97
N HIS A 59 -3.40 -1.49 16.11
CA HIS A 59 -3.59 -0.59 17.25
C HIS A 59 -5.05 -0.12 17.41
N TYR A 60 -5.68 0.35 16.33
CA TYR A 60 -7.04 0.90 16.40
C TYR A 60 -8.14 -0.16 16.47
N THR A 61 -7.91 -1.35 15.91
CA THR A 61 -8.88 -2.46 15.97
C THR A 61 -8.74 -3.30 17.24
N GLY A 62 -7.59 -3.22 17.91
CA GLY A 62 -7.25 -4.09 19.03
C GLY A 62 -7.07 -5.56 18.62
N HIS A 63 -6.86 -5.83 17.33
CA HIS A 63 -6.75 -7.19 16.79
C HIS A 63 -5.31 -7.51 16.40
N ASP A 64 -4.65 -8.32 17.23
CA ASP A 64 -3.27 -8.76 17.01
C ASP A 64 -3.12 -9.47 15.66
N LEU A 65 -2.14 -9.03 14.86
CA LEU A 65 -1.85 -9.51 13.51
C LEU A 65 -1.39 -10.96 13.46
N ASN A 66 -1.11 -11.60 14.59
CA ASN A 66 -0.77 -13.02 14.71
C ASN A 66 -1.99 -13.89 15.00
N ILE A 67 -3.15 -13.31 15.35
CA ILE A 67 -4.37 -14.10 15.61
C ILE A 67 -4.80 -14.85 14.33
N ARG A 68 -4.96 -16.16 14.44
CA ARG A 68 -5.51 -17.01 13.37
C ARG A 68 -6.64 -17.84 13.95
N ARG A 69 -7.83 -17.78 13.33
CA ARG A 69 -8.97 -18.64 13.71
C ARG A 69 -8.90 -20.03 13.05
N TYR A 70 -8.35 -20.09 11.84
CA TYR A 70 -8.35 -21.32 11.02
C TYR A 70 -6.98 -21.67 10.47
N TYR A 71 -6.24 -20.68 9.92
CA TYR A 71 -4.94 -20.91 9.31
C TYR A 71 -3.97 -21.58 10.29
N ARG A 72 -3.56 -22.82 9.98
CA ARG A 72 -2.66 -23.67 10.78
C ARG A 72 -3.14 -23.94 12.22
N GLN A 73 -4.45 -23.96 12.47
CA GLN A 73 -5.00 -24.26 13.80
C GLN A 73 -5.54 -25.69 13.94
N PHE A 74 -5.74 -26.41 12.83
CA PHE A 74 -6.17 -27.81 12.77
C PHE A 74 -5.72 -28.42 11.42
N ASP A 75 -5.89 -29.73 11.26
CA ASP A 75 -5.55 -30.44 10.03
C ASP A 75 -6.63 -30.20 8.95
N TYR A 76 -6.20 -29.70 7.78
CA TYR A 76 -7.04 -29.39 6.62
C TYR A 76 -6.24 -29.40 5.32
#